data_AF-A0A3S1BPX7-F1
#
_entry.id   AF-A0A3S1BPX7-F1
#
_cell.length_a   1.000
_cell.length_b   1.000
_cell.length_c   1.000
_cell.angle_alpha   90.00
_cell.angle_beta   90.00
_cell.angle_gamma   90.00
#
_symmetry.space_group_name_H-M   'P 1'
#
loop_
_entity.id
_entity.type
_entity.pdbx_description
1 polymer ?
#
loop_
_entity_poly.entity_id
_entity_poly.type
_entity_poly.pdbx_seq_one_letter_code
_entity_poly.pdbx_strand_id
1 'polypeptide(L)'
;MSGGVCLWSTLKVTLVILLLAQELDLSLTRSYEDYLKSPQYESDALRTLQRIQKRLQSGRHASGDHGVSKRGRWRRKSCRSWREPCTAWTSTRSEQCCDQSSQICRCNLWMQNCRCASRTWG
;
A
#
# COMPACT_ATOMS: atom_id res chain seq x y z
N MET A 1 52.76 -4.03 -8.43
CA MET A 1 51.97 -5.02 -9.21
C MET A 1 50.98 -5.73 -8.30
N SER A 2 49.82 -5.15 -7.98
CA SER A 2 48.75 -5.84 -7.21
C SER A 2 47.41 -5.10 -7.37
N GLY A 3 46.77 -5.20 -8.53
CA GLY A 3 45.46 -4.54 -8.76
C GLY A 3 44.52 -5.23 -9.74
N GLY A 4 44.90 -6.39 -10.27
CA GLY A 4 44.15 -7.04 -11.37
C GLY A 4 43.27 -8.22 -10.97
N VAL A 5 43.36 -8.74 -9.75
CA VAL A 5 42.80 -10.08 -9.41
C VAL A 5 41.34 -10.00 -8.92
N CYS A 6 40.86 -8.85 -8.44
CA CYS A 6 39.51 -8.72 -7.88
C CYS A 6 38.41 -8.52 -8.93
N LEU A 7 38.72 -7.92 -10.10
CA LEU A 7 37.71 -7.58 -11.12
C LEU A 7 37.23 -8.79 -11.93
N TRP A 8 38.05 -9.82 -12.07
CA TRP A 8 37.67 -11.04 -12.80
C TRP A 8 36.72 -11.95 -12.02
N SER A 9 36.83 -11.94 -10.69
CA SER A 9 35.96 -12.74 -9.82
C SER A 9 34.55 -12.16 -9.73
N THR A 10 34.42 -10.83 -9.68
CA THR A 10 33.11 -10.16 -9.62
C THR A 10 32.34 -10.29 -10.93
N LEU A 11 33.01 -10.17 -12.09
CA LEU A 11 32.39 -10.29 -13.40
C LEU A 11 31.77 -11.68 -13.65
N LYS A 12 32.45 -12.74 -13.20
CA LYS A 12 31.93 -14.12 -13.28
C LYS A 12 30.71 -14.32 -12.37
N VAL A 13 30.73 -13.77 -11.15
CA VAL A 13 29.59 -13.88 -10.24
C VAL A 13 28.37 -13.13 -10.79
N THR A 14 28.55 -11.92 -11.33
CA THR A 14 27.44 -11.18 -11.96
C THR A 14 26.87 -11.90 -13.18
N LEU A 15 27.72 -12.54 -13.99
CA LEU A 15 27.26 -13.29 -15.16
C LEU A 15 26.47 -14.54 -14.77
N VAL A 16 26.89 -15.25 -13.72
CA VAL A 16 26.14 -16.39 -13.17
C VAL A 16 24.80 -15.95 -12.58
N ILE A 17 24.73 -14.82 -11.87
CA ILE A 17 23.47 -14.28 -11.34
C ILE A 17 22.50 -13.91 -12.47
N LEU A 18 22.99 -13.27 -13.54
CA LEU A 18 22.16 -12.90 -14.69
C LEU A 18 21.62 -14.13 -15.44
N LEU A 19 22.44 -15.17 -15.60
CA LEU A 19 22.00 -16.44 -16.21
C LEU A 19 20.95 -17.15 -15.35
N LEU A 20 21.13 -17.19 -14.02
CA LEU A 20 20.15 -17.77 -13.11
C LEU A 20 18.82 -16.99 -13.09
N ALA A 21 18.86 -15.65 -13.14
CA ALA A 21 17.67 -14.82 -13.22
C ALA A 21 16.87 -15.12 -14.51
N GLN A 22 17.56 -15.30 -15.63
CA GLN A 22 16.93 -15.58 -16.90
C GLN A 22 16.24 -16.95 -16.93
N GLU A 23 16.83 -17.99 -16.33
CA GLU A 23 16.18 -19.31 -16.22
C GLU A 23 14.98 -19.33 -15.26
N LEU A 24 15.02 -18.53 -14.19
CA LEU A 24 13.90 -18.37 -13.27
C LEU A 24 12.70 -17.68 -13.93
N ASP A 25 12.94 -16.62 -14.72
CA ASP A 25 11.87 -15.93 -15.43
C ASP A 25 11.21 -16.81 -16.51
N LEU A 26 12.01 -17.61 -17.23
CA LEU A 26 11.53 -18.54 -18.26
C LEU A 26 10.74 -19.73 -17.67
N SER A 27 11.16 -20.26 -16.53
CA SER A 27 10.45 -21.37 -15.87
C SER A 27 9.13 -20.91 -15.25
N LEU A 28 9.09 -19.72 -14.66
CA LEU A 28 7.87 -19.17 -14.04
C LEU A 28 6.82 -18.80 -15.10
N THR A 29 7.25 -18.20 -16.22
CA THR A 29 6.35 -17.87 -17.35
C THR A 29 5.78 -19.11 -18.02
N ARG A 30 6.59 -20.17 -18.21
CA ARG A 30 6.12 -21.43 -18.80
C ARG A 30 5.11 -22.15 -17.90
N SER A 31 5.39 -22.20 -16.60
CA SER A 31 4.45 -22.75 -15.61
C SER A 31 3.14 -21.96 -15.55
N TYR A 32 3.19 -20.65 -15.80
CA TYR A 32 2.00 -19.80 -15.80
C TYR A 32 1.15 -19.98 -17.08
N GLU A 33 1.77 -20.08 -18.26
CA GLU A 33 1.04 -20.39 -19.49
C GLU A 33 0.36 -21.76 -19.45
N ASP A 34 1.02 -22.75 -18.85
CA ASP A 34 0.44 -24.09 -18.68
C ASP A 34 -0.76 -24.07 -17.73
N TYR A 35 -0.71 -23.24 -16.68
CA TYR A 35 -1.85 -23.02 -15.79
C TYR A 35 -3.03 -22.35 -16.52
N LEU A 36 -2.77 -21.33 -17.36
CA LEU A 36 -3.80 -20.64 -18.13
C LEU A 36 -4.53 -21.56 -19.13
N LYS A 37 -3.87 -22.60 -19.63
CA LYS A 37 -4.44 -23.60 -20.55
C LYS A 37 -5.17 -24.74 -19.83
N SER A 38 -5.08 -24.82 -18.50
CA SER A 38 -5.71 -25.89 -17.72
C SER A 38 -7.23 -25.69 -17.60
N PRO A 39 -8.05 -26.75 -17.62
CA PRO A 39 -9.50 -26.65 -17.40
C PRO A 39 -9.84 -26.15 -15.98
N GLN A 40 -8.89 -26.29 -15.05
CA GLN A 40 -9.04 -25.83 -13.68
C GLN A 40 -9.05 -24.30 -13.59
N TYR A 41 -8.26 -23.62 -14.44
CA TYR A 41 -8.26 -22.16 -14.55
C TYR A 41 -9.64 -21.61 -14.94
N GLU A 42 -10.35 -22.26 -15.87
CA GLU A 42 -11.68 -21.83 -16.29
C GLU A 42 -12.67 -21.83 -15.11
N SER A 43 -12.64 -22.89 -14.29
CA SER A 43 -13.48 -22.99 -13.10
C SER A 43 -13.16 -21.91 -12.04
N ASP A 44 -11.89 -21.61 -11.83
CA ASP A 44 -11.43 -20.59 -10.87
C ASP A 44 -11.71 -19.17 -11.39
N ALA A 45 -11.59 -18.94 -12.70
CA ALA A 45 -11.93 -17.70 -13.36
C ALA A 45 -13.42 -17.39 -13.23
N LEU A 46 -14.30 -18.37 -13.51
CA LEU A 46 -15.75 -18.23 -13.35
C LEU A 46 -16.13 -17.96 -11.89
N ARG A 47 -15.53 -18.69 -10.93
CA ARG A 47 -15.73 -18.45 -9.49
C ARG A 47 -15.29 -17.04 -9.08
N THR A 48 -14.22 -16.52 -9.65
CA THR A 48 -13.74 -15.16 -9.41
C THR A 48 -14.70 -14.12 -9.97
N LEU A 49 -15.19 -14.31 -11.20
CA LEU A 49 -16.19 -13.44 -11.82
C LEU A 49 -17.50 -13.40 -11.02
N GLN A 50 -18.00 -14.55 -10.54
CA GLN A 50 -19.18 -14.63 -9.68
C GLN A 50 -19.00 -13.87 -8.35
N ARG A 51 -17.82 -13.95 -7.74
CA ARG A 51 -17.50 -13.19 -6.51
C ARG A 51 -17.48 -11.68 -6.77
N ILE A 52 -16.92 -11.24 -7.89
CA ILE A 52 -16.91 -9.83 -8.30
C ILE A 52 -18.35 -9.35 -8.54
N GLN A 53 -19.15 -10.12 -9.27
CA GLN A 53 -20.56 -9.80 -9.53
C GLN A 53 -21.37 -9.69 -8.23
N LYS A 54 -21.18 -10.62 -7.28
CA LYS A 54 -21.83 -10.59 -5.97
C LYS A 54 -21.43 -9.36 -5.15
N ARG A 55 -20.17 -8.91 -5.21
CA ARG A 55 -19.70 -7.67 -4.57
C ARG A 55 -20.33 -6.42 -5.20
N LEU A 56 -20.47 -6.40 -6.52
CA LEU A 56 -21.11 -5.30 -7.23
C LEU A 56 -22.62 -5.22 -6.95
N GLN A 57 -23.31 -6.36 -6.86
CA GLN A 57 -24.73 -6.42 -6.51
C GLN A 57 -24.99 -6.05 -5.04
N SER A 58 -24.19 -6.57 -4.11
CA SER A 58 -24.26 -6.17 -2.69
C SER A 58 -23.94 -4.68 -2.49
N GLY A 59 -23.02 -4.11 -3.28
CA GLY A 59 -22.78 -2.67 -3.32
C GLY A 59 -23.93 -1.84 -3.91
N ARG A 60 -24.82 -2.44 -4.72
CA ARG A 60 -26.02 -1.78 -5.29
C ARG A 60 -27.19 -1.72 -4.31
N HIS A 61 -27.34 -2.72 -3.44
CA HIS A 61 -28.39 -2.76 -2.41
C HIS A 61 -28.00 -2.03 -1.11
N ALA A 62 -26.72 -1.70 -0.91
CA ALA A 62 -26.25 -0.84 0.19
C ALA A 62 -26.42 0.66 -0.11
N SER A 63 -27.56 1.06 -0.70
CA SER A 63 -28.02 2.46 -0.76
C SER A 63 -28.79 2.85 0.51
N GLY A 64 -28.43 2.25 1.64
CA GLY A 64 -28.84 2.62 2.99
C GLY A 64 -27.57 2.78 3.81
N ASP A 65 -27.43 3.98 4.36
CA ASP A 65 -26.35 4.54 5.18
C ASP A 65 -25.34 3.57 5.85
N HIS A 66 -24.07 4.01 5.85
CA HIS A 66 -22.91 3.45 6.56
C HIS A 66 -22.13 2.30 5.91
N GLY A 67 -21.14 2.64 5.08
CA GLY A 67 -20.08 1.68 4.75
C GLY A 67 -19.09 2.14 3.68
N VAL A 68 -17.99 2.77 4.10
CA VAL A 68 -16.70 2.84 3.38
C VAL A 68 -16.75 3.46 1.97
N SER A 69 -16.77 4.79 1.90
CA SER A 69 -16.39 5.51 0.67
C SER A 69 -14.91 5.90 0.70
N LYS A 70 -14.05 4.97 0.26
CA LYS A 70 -12.78 5.31 -0.39
C LYS A 70 -13.08 5.57 -1.87
N ARG A 71 -13.39 6.84 -2.21
CA ARG A 71 -13.11 7.54 -3.48
C ARG A 71 -14.10 8.69 -3.69
N GLY A 72 -13.59 9.92 -3.83
CA GLY A 72 -14.22 10.90 -4.72
C GLY A 72 -15.15 11.97 -4.13
N ARG A 73 -15.07 12.32 -2.84
CA ARG A 73 -15.62 13.61 -2.38
C ARG A 73 -14.55 14.37 -1.61
N TRP A 74 -14.02 15.43 -2.21
CA TRP A 74 -13.28 16.48 -1.50
C TRP A 74 -14.24 17.21 -0.55
N ARG A 75 -14.81 16.52 0.45
CA ARG A 75 -15.29 17.23 1.63
C ARG A 75 -14.03 17.73 2.29
N ARG A 76 -13.81 19.06 2.29
CA ARG A 76 -12.79 19.70 3.12
C ARG A 76 -12.98 19.13 4.53
N LYS A 77 -12.08 18.24 4.97
CA LYS A 77 -12.09 17.73 6.33
C LYS A 77 -11.97 18.96 7.22
N SER A 78 -12.96 19.19 8.07
CA SER A 78 -13.00 20.36 8.95
C SER A 78 -11.91 20.31 10.01
N CYS A 79 -11.29 19.14 10.23
CA CYS A 79 -10.23 18.86 11.20
C CYS A 79 -9.49 17.56 10.86
N ARG A 80 -8.38 17.29 11.56
CA ARG A 80 -7.52 16.12 11.41
C ARG A 80 -7.86 15.04 12.42
N SER A 81 -8.02 13.80 11.97
CA SER A 81 -8.31 12.67 12.86
C SER A 81 -7.04 12.09 13.51
N TRP A 82 -7.22 11.12 14.40
CA TRP A 82 -6.11 10.38 15.02
C TRP A 82 -5.05 9.92 14.01
N ARG A 83 -3.76 10.11 14.35
CA ARG A 83 -2.57 9.81 13.52
C ARG A 83 -2.50 10.52 12.16
N GLU A 84 -3.43 11.40 11.83
CA GLU A 84 -3.32 12.22 10.62
C GLU A 84 -2.26 13.32 10.81
N PRO A 85 -1.62 13.76 9.71
CA PRO A 85 -0.69 14.87 9.74
C PRO A 85 -1.38 16.15 10.20
N CYS A 86 -0.72 16.90 11.08
CA CYS A 86 -1.21 18.14 11.64
C CYS A 86 -0.11 19.21 11.65
N THR A 87 -0.50 20.47 11.80
CA THR A 87 0.43 21.60 11.93
C THR A 87 0.43 22.08 13.38
N ALA A 88 1.61 22.16 14.01
CA ALA A 88 1.72 22.73 15.35
C ALA A 88 1.36 24.22 15.34
N TRP A 89 0.69 24.69 16.40
CA TRP A 89 0.33 26.11 16.62
C TRP A 89 -0.49 26.77 15.49
N THR A 90 -1.24 26.00 14.71
CA THR A 90 -2.15 26.54 13.68
C THR A 90 -3.47 27.00 14.30
N SER A 91 -4.01 28.13 13.83
CA SER A 91 -5.37 28.61 14.13
C SER A 91 -6.41 28.02 13.16
N THR A 92 -5.96 27.37 12.10
CA THR A 92 -6.82 26.81 11.05
C THR A 92 -7.45 25.50 11.51
N ARG A 93 -8.78 25.48 11.68
CA ARG A 93 -9.51 24.29 12.15
C ARG A 93 -9.25 23.03 11.33
N SER A 94 -9.10 23.15 10.00
CA SER A 94 -8.82 22.01 9.10
C SER A 94 -7.42 21.39 9.28
N GLU A 95 -6.53 22.06 9.99
CA GLU A 95 -5.17 21.58 10.29
C GLU A 95 -5.01 21.15 11.76
N GLN A 96 -5.99 21.48 12.60
CA GLN A 96 -6.06 21.07 14.00
C GLN A 96 -6.63 19.66 14.15
N CYS A 97 -6.30 18.99 15.26
CA CYS A 97 -6.90 17.73 15.63
C CYS A 97 -8.39 17.90 15.96
N CYS A 98 -9.23 16.98 15.51
CA CYS A 98 -10.68 17.06 15.65
C CYS A 98 -11.15 17.09 17.11
N ASP A 99 -10.49 16.33 17.96
CA ASP A 99 -10.80 16.26 19.39
C ASP A 99 -9.68 16.92 20.19
N GLN A 100 -9.81 18.22 20.41
CA GLN A 100 -8.85 18.99 21.20
C GLN A 100 -8.85 18.62 22.69
N SER A 101 -9.91 17.95 23.18
CA SER A 101 -10.00 17.54 24.58
C SER A 101 -9.07 16.36 24.86
N SER A 102 -9.04 15.38 23.94
CA SER A 102 -8.27 14.15 24.09
C SER A 102 -7.02 14.07 23.22
N GLN A 103 -6.88 14.89 22.17
CA GLN A 103 -5.78 14.84 21.20
C GLN A 103 -4.99 16.14 21.13
N ILE A 104 -3.69 16.01 20.86
CA ILE A 104 -2.75 17.11 20.60
C ILE A 104 -1.90 16.78 19.38
N CYS A 105 -1.50 17.81 18.64
CA CYS A 105 -0.55 17.66 17.55
C CYS A 105 0.85 17.44 18.13
N ARG A 106 1.39 16.22 18.00
CA ARG A 106 2.73 15.86 18.48
C ARG A 106 3.68 15.73 17.30
N CYS A 107 4.85 16.35 17.42
CA CYS A 107 5.92 16.29 16.43
C CYS A 107 7.13 15.53 16.99
N ASN A 108 8.04 15.12 16.11
CA ASN A 108 9.35 14.68 16.55
C ASN A 108 10.18 15.88 17.07
N LEU A 109 11.37 15.61 17.61
CA LEU A 109 12.31 16.62 18.14
C LEU A 109 12.65 17.75 17.15
N TRP A 110 12.52 17.48 15.86
CA TRP A 110 12.84 18.40 14.77
C TRP A 110 11.60 19.12 14.22
N MET A 111 10.47 19.03 14.91
CA MET A 111 9.17 19.58 14.46
C MET A 111 8.71 19.06 13.09
N GLN A 112 9.24 17.92 12.67
CA GLN A 112 8.85 17.21 11.46
C GLN A 112 7.90 16.07 11.81
N ASN A 113 7.16 15.59 10.80
CA ASN A 113 6.26 14.43 10.94
C ASN A 113 5.23 14.56 12.07
N CYS A 114 4.67 15.76 12.25
CA CYS A 114 3.66 16.05 13.25
C CYS A 114 2.35 15.26 13.00
N ARG A 115 1.81 14.63 14.04
CA ARG A 115 0.56 13.84 13.97
C ARG A 115 -0.34 14.05 15.18
N CYS A 116 -1.64 13.93 14.97
CA CYS A 116 -2.61 13.92 16.07
C CYS A 116 -2.44 12.66 16.93
N ALA A 117 -2.13 12.85 18.20
CA ALA A 117 -1.91 11.79 19.17
C ALA A 117 -2.61 12.13 20.49
N SER A 118 -2.72 11.14 21.39
CA SER A 118 -3.48 11.31 22.62
C SER A 118 -2.69 12.21 23.55
N ARG A 119 -3.40 13.04 24.31
CA ARG A 119 -2.78 13.78 25.41
C ARG A 119 -2.23 12.82 26.46
N THR A 120 -2.85 11.64 26.63
CA THR A 120 -2.59 10.78 27.78
C THR A 120 -1.35 9.90 27.72
N TRP A 121 -0.69 9.67 26.57
CA TRP A 121 0.48 8.77 26.56
C TRP A 121 1.56 9.19 25.57
N GLY A 122 2.74 9.47 26.12
CA GLY A 122 4.06 9.45 25.48
C GLY A 122 4.36 8.08 24.90
#